data_AF-A0A858SS44-F1
#
_entry.id   AF-A0A858SS44-F1
#
_cell.length_a   1.000
_cell.length_b   1.000
_cell.length_c   1.000
_cell.angle_alpha   90.00
_cell.angle_beta   90.00
_cell.angle_gamma   90.00
#
_symmetry.space_group_name_H-M   'P 1'
#
loop_
_entity.id
_entity.type
_entity.pdbx_description
1 polymer ?
#
loop_
_entity_poly.entity_id
_entity_poly.type
_entity_poly.pdbx_seq_one_letter_code
_entity_poly.pdbx_strand_id
1 'polypeptide(L)'
;MNRRTLTVILHWSVLCLLMLLLAAGSSHAVLSWIFGLAGLAMTGLALAFGLMNGPGPKLTGGLRAAHPWAHRALYALLGWSALAVLTAATGNVLPGPSPRSLLVALLGAGLLHGIFNLWRSTTLNDGALRRMLPVRKG
;
A
#
# COMPACT_ATOMS: atom_id res chain seq x y z
N MET A 1 -11.23 4.42 -17.33
CA MET A 1 -10.08 4.74 -16.46
C MET A 1 -8.93 3.78 -16.78
N ASN A 2 -7.69 4.24 -16.97
CA ASN A 2 -6.58 3.31 -17.24
C ASN A 2 -6.01 2.73 -15.93
N ARG A 3 -5.29 1.60 -16.03
CA ARG A 3 -4.68 0.89 -14.89
C ARG A 3 -3.85 1.80 -14.00
N ARG A 4 -3.02 2.66 -14.61
CA ARG A 4 -2.17 3.61 -13.87
C ARG A 4 -2.99 4.54 -12.99
N THR A 5 -4.03 5.18 -13.55
CA THR A 5 -4.89 6.10 -12.81
C THR A 5 -5.56 5.39 -11.63
N LEU A 6 -6.07 4.18 -11.85
CA LEU A 6 -6.68 3.39 -10.78
C LEU A 6 -5.67 3.03 -9.68
N THR A 7 -4.46 2.59 -10.04
CA THR A 7 -3.39 2.30 -9.06
C THR A 7 -2.99 3.54 -8.26
N VAL A 8 -2.90 4.71 -8.88
CA VAL A 8 -2.57 5.97 -8.18
C VAL A 8 -3.69 6.34 -7.21
N ILE A 9 -4.95 6.30 -7.65
CA ILE A 9 -6.11 6.59 -6.79
C ILE A 9 -6.12 5.63 -5.59
N LEU A 10 -6.06 4.32 -5.85
CA LEU A 10 -6.07 3.31 -4.78
C LEU A 10 -4.89 3.48 -3.81
N HIS A 11 -3.68 3.76 -4.31
CA HIS A 11 -2.51 3.95 -3.47
C HIS A 11 -2.70 5.07 -2.44
N TRP A 12 -3.16 6.24 -2.88
CA TRP A 12 -3.40 7.37 -1.99
C TRP A 12 -4.65 7.17 -1.12
N SER A 13 -5.72 6.59 -1.67
CA SER A 13 -6.93 6.27 -0.91
C SER A 13 -6.63 5.28 0.22
N VAL A 14 -5.87 4.21 -0.03
CA VAL A 14 -5.50 3.23 0.99
C VAL A 14 -4.68 3.87 2.11
N LEU A 15 -3.75 4.76 1.79
CA LEU A 15 -2.98 5.50 2.81
C LEU A 15 -3.89 6.36 3.68
N CYS A 16 -4.78 7.17 3.07
CA CYS A 16 -5.72 8.00 3.81
C CYS A 16 -6.68 7.16 4.67
N LEU A 17 -7.24 6.09 4.10
CA LEU A 17 -8.15 5.18 4.80
C LEU A 17 -7.46 4.46 5.96
N LEU A 18 -6.20 4.06 5.79
CA LEU A 18 -5.40 3.47 6.87
C LEU A 18 -5.28 4.42 8.06
N MET A 19 -4.94 5.69 7.81
CA MET A 19 -4.82 6.70 8.87
C MET A 19 -6.16 6.97 9.55
N LEU A 20 -7.24 7.14 8.77
CA LEU A 20 -8.59 7.35 9.30
C LEU A 20 -9.07 6.17 10.13
N LEU A 21 -8.85 4.93 9.67
CA LEU A 21 -9.26 3.73 10.38
C LEU A 21 -8.47 3.52 11.68
N LEU A 22 -7.17 3.82 11.69
CA LEU A 22 -6.36 3.78 12.91
C LEU A 22 -6.82 4.81 13.94
N ALA A 23 -7.21 6.00 13.49
CA ALA A 23 -7.72 7.08 14.34
C ALA A 23 -9.14 6.80 14.87
N ALA A 24 -10.06 6.34 14.01
CA ALA A 24 -11.43 6.03 14.39
C ALA A 24 -11.57 4.71 15.17
N GLY A 25 -10.60 3.81 15.03
CA GLY A 25 -10.65 2.45 15.57
C GLY A 25 -11.18 1.43 14.54
N SER A 26 -10.67 0.21 14.62
CA SER A 26 -11.00 -0.89 13.69
C SER A 26 -12.44 -1.42 13.83
N SER A 27 -13.22 -0.91 14.78
CA SER A 27 -14.65 -1.22 14.93
C SER A 27 -15.56 -0.32 14.06
N HIS A 28 -15.02 0.73 13.42
CA HIS A 28 -15.81 1.60 12.56
C HIS A 28 -16.17 0.87 11.26
N ALA A 29 -17.40 0.36 11.17
CA ALA A 29 -17.83 -0.56 10.11
C ALA A 29 -17.63 0.01 8.70
N VAL A 30 -18.09 1.24 8.44
CA VAL A 30 -18.00 1.87 7.11
C VAL A 30 -16.54 2.01 6.65
N LEU A 31 -15.66 2.57 7.49
CA LEU A 31 -14.24 2.70 7.19
C LEU A 31 -13.56 1.35 6.99
N SER A 32 -13.93 0.34 7.79
CA SER A 32 -13.39 -1.02 7.67
C SER A 32 -13.73 -1.64 6.31
N TRP A 33 -14.98 -1.51 5.86
CA TRP A 33 -15.40 -1.99 4.55
C TRP A 33 -14.71 -1.24 3.40
N ILE A 34 -14.68 0.09 3.45
CA ILE A 34 -14.05 0.89 2.39
C ILE A 34 -12.54 0.60 2.31
N PHE A 35 -11.84 0.56 3.45
CA PHE A 35 -10.43 0.20 3.52
C PHE A 35 -10.18 -1.21 2.99
N GLY A 36 -10.95 -2.19 3.47
CA GLY A 36 -10.81 -3.59 3.08
C GLY A 36 -10.98 -3.79 1.58
N LEU A 37 -12.06 -3.26 1.00
CA LEU A 37 -12.31 -3.36 -0.44
C LEU A 37 -11.24 -2.63 -1.27
N ALA A 38 -10.80 -1.44 -0.85
CA ALA A 38 -9.74 -0.71 -1.54
C ALA A 38 -8.39 -1.44 -1.50
N GLY A 39 -8.02 -1.99 -0.33
CA GLY A 39 -6.80 -2.78 -0.14
C GLY A 39 -6.81 -4.08 -0.96
N LEU A 40 -7.93 -4.79 -0.99
CA LEU A 40 -8.11 -5.97 -1.84
C LEU A 40 -8.10 -5.63 -3.32
N ALA A 41 -8.76 -4.54 -3.75
CA ALA A 41 -8.72 -4.10 -5.13
C ALA A 41 -7.30 -3.78 -5.59
N MET A 42 -6.52 -3.06 -4.76
CA MET A 42 -5.13 -2.74 -5.06
C MET A 42 -4.26 -4.00 -5.14
N THR A 43 -4.45 -4.93 -4.21
CA THR A 43 -3.73 -6.22 -4.18
C THR A 43 -4.10 -7.10 -5.37
N GLY A 44 -5.39 -7.18 -5.70
CA GLY A 44 -5.90 -7.93 -6.85
C GLY A 44 -5.36 -7.40 -8.18
N LEU A 45 -5.26 -6.08 -8.35
CA LEU A 45 -4.62 -5.50 -9.54
C LEU A 45 -3.15 -5.90 -9.66
N ALA A 46 -2.42 -5.96 -8.54
CA ALA A 46 -1.02 -6.38 -8.53
C ALA A 46 -0.85 -7.88 -8.83
N LEU A 47 -1.76 -8.72 -8.35
CA LEU A 47 -1.76 -10.15 -8.64
C LEU A 47 -2.11 -10.42 -10.12
N ALA A 48 -3.14 -9.76 -10.64
CA ALA A 48 -3.63 -9.98 -11.99
C ALA A 48 -2.69 -9.44 -13.09
N PHE A 49 -2.06 -8.29 -12.85
CA PHE A 49 -1.30 -7.59 -13.89
C PHE A 49 0.18 -7.34 -13.52
N GLY A 50 0.63 -7.87 -12.39
CA GLY A 50 1.95 -7.60 -11.83
C GLY A 50 2.06 -6.24 -11.12
N LEU A 51 3.22 -6.01 -10.54
CA LEU A 51 3.57 -4.76 -9.86
C LEU A 51 3.94 -3.67 -10.86
N MET A 52 3.31 -2.50 -10.79
CA MET A 52 3.63 -1.33 -11.64
C MET A 52 4.89 -0.58 -11.20
N ASN A 53 5.45 -0.99 -10.08
CA ASN A 53 6.59 -0.40 -9.40
C ASN A 53 7.90 -1.06 -9.89
N GLY A 54 8.68 -0.33 -10.68
CA GLY A 54 10.03 -0.71 -11.07
C GLY A 54 11.10 0.00 -10.24
N PRO A 55 12.26 -0.64 -10.00
CA PRO A 55 13.42 0.07 -9.46
C PRO A 55 13.79 1.21 -10.42
N GLY A 56 14.15 2.38 -9.90
CA GLY A 56 14.60 3.47 -10.75
C GLY A 56 15.90 3.12 -11.47
N PRO A 57 16.23 3.79 -12.58
CA PRO A 57 17.44 3.49 -13.37
C PRO A 57 18.73 3.69 -12.56
N LYS A 58 18.70 4.57 -11.57
CA LYS A 58 19.86 4.91 -10.71
C LYS A 58 19.97 4.05 -9.44
N LEU A 59 18.98 3.19 -9.18
CA LEU A 59 19.04 2.27 -8.05
C LEU A 59 19.87 1.04 -8.44
N THR A 60 20.97 0.79 -7.73
CA THR A 60 21.95 -0.28 -8.01
C THR A 60 22.17 -1.18 -6.79
N GLY A 61 22.98 -2.25 -6.97
CA GLY A 61 23.43 -3.12 -5.89
C GLY A 61 22.31 -3.83 -5.12
N GLY A 62 22.55 -4.07 -3.82
CA GLY A 62 21.63 -4.80 -2.94
C GLY A 62 20.25 -4.15 -2.83
N LEU A 63 20.16 -2.81 -2.86
CA LEU A 63 18.87 -2.11 -2.82
C LEU A 63 18.02 -2.38 -4.07
N ARG A 64 18.65 -2.46 -5.25
CA ARG A 64 17.96 -2.84 -6.49
C ARG A 64 17.43 -4.27 -6.42
N ALA A 65 18.24 -5.19 -5.89
CA ALA A 65 17.86 -6.60 -5.74
C ALA A 65 16.71 -6.78 -4.72
N ALA A 66 16.73 -6.03 -3.61
CA ALA A 66 15.71 -6.09 -2.57
C ALA A 66 14.38 -5.43 -2.98
N HIS A 67 14.42 -4.43 -3.88
CA HIS A 67 13.24 -3.64 -4.29
C HIS A 67 11.98 -4.48 -4.63
N PRO A 68 12.02 -5.47 -5.56
CA PRO A 68 10.83 -6.24 -5.89
C PRO A 68 10.28 -7.03 -4.71
N TRP A 69 11.15 -7.59 -3.87
CA TRP A 69 10.75 -8.37 -2.70
C TRP A 69 10.12 -7.50 -1.61
N ALA A 70 10.70 -6.33 -1.33
CA ALA A 70 10.15 -5.36 -0.39
C ALA A 70 8.73 -4.93 -0.79
N HIS A 71 8.50 -4.70 -2.08
CA HIS A 71 7.15 -4.34 -2.55
C HIS A 71 6.19 -5.51 -2.50
N ARG A 72 6.62 -6.74 -2.84
CA ARG A 72 5.79 -7.95 -2.70
C ARG A 72 5.39 -8.15 -1.23
N ALA A 73 6.32 -7.98 -0.30
CA ALA A 73 6.03 -8.07 1.13
C ALA A 73 5.03 -6.99 1.58
N LEU A 74 5.16 -5.75 1.10
CA LEU A 74 4.21 -4.68 1.41
C LEU A 74 2.80 -4.96 0.86
N TYR A 75 2.70 -5.52 -0.36
CA TYR A 75 1.42 -5.92 -0.94
C TYR A 75 0.81 -7.14 -0.24
N ALA A 76 1.63 -8.10 0.20
CA ALA A 76 1.16 -9.22 1.01
C ALA A 76 0.60 -8.72 2.36
N LEU A 77 1.32 -7.80 3.02
CA LEU A 77 0.87 -7.17 4.25
C LEU A 77 -0.42 -6.37 4.04
N LEU A 78 -0.53 -5.59 2.96
CA LEU A 78 -1.77 -4.87 2.61
C LEU A 78 -2.94 -5.84 2.40
N GLY A 79 -2.74 -6.89 1.60
CA GLY A 79 -3.76 -7.88 1.32
C GLY A 79 -4.24 -8.59 2.60
N TRP A 80 -3.30 -9.00 3.45
CA TRP A 80 -3.62 -9.65 4.72
C TRP A 80 -4.33 -8.70 5.70
N SER A 81 -3.87 -7.46 5.83
CA SER A 81 -4.54 -6.43 6.63
C SER A 81 -5.97 -6.17 6.14
N ALA A 82 -6.18 -6.08 4.82
CA ALA A 82 -7.49 -5.86 4.24
C ALA A 82 -8.45 -7.03 4.51
N LEU A 83 -7.98 -8.28 4.33
CA LEU A 83 -8.75 -9.47 4.68
C LEU A 83 -9.12 -9.49 6.17
N ALA A 84 -8.14 -9.31 7.06
CA ALA A 84 -8.34 -9.35 8.51
C ALA A 84 -9.35 -8.29 8.99
N VAL A 85 -9.32 -7.09 8.40
CA VAL A 85 -10.29 -6.03 8.70
C VAL A 85 -11.70 -6.40 8.24
N LEU A 86 -11.86 -6.94 7.02
CA LEU A 86 -13.17 -7.34 6.51
C LEU A 86 -13.76 -8.51 7.29
N THR A 87 -12.95 -9.52 7.61
CA THR A 87 -13.42 -10.65 8.43
C THR A 87 -13.86 -10.17 9.81
N ALA A 88 -13.07 -9.28 10.44
CA ALA A 88 -13.41 -8.70 11.74
C ALA A 88 -14.71 -7.89 11.70
N ALA A 89 -14.97 -7.18 10.60
CA ALA A 89 -16.23 -6.45 10.40
C ALA A 89 -17.47 -7.37 10.31
N THR A 90 -17.28 -8.67 10.06
CA THR A 90 -18.35 -9.69 10.08
C THR A 90 -18.40 -10.49 11.39
N GLY A 91 -17.61 -10.11 12.40
CA GLY A 91 -17.52 -10.83 13.68
C GLY A 91 -16.58 -12.05 13.66
N ASN A 92 -15.83 -12.25 12.58
CA ASN A 92 -14.89 -13.37 12.43
C ASN A 92 -13.43 -12.90 12.60
N VAL A 93 -12.54 -13.78 13.05
CA VAL A 93 -11.12 -13.46 13.23
C VAL A 93 -10.28 -14.44 12.42
N LEU A 94 -9.37 -13.91 11.60
CA LEU A 94 -8.38 -14.72 10.91
C LEU A 94 -7.29 -15.19 11.89
N PRO A 95 -6.65 -16.35 11.65
CA PRO A 95 -5.51 -16.78 12.45
C PRO A 95 -4.37 -15.76 12.35
N GLY A 96 -3.68 -15.50 13.46
CA GLY A 96 -2.52 -14.61 13.51
C GLY A 96 -2.76 -13.29 14.26
N PRO A 97 -2.00 -12.22 13.94
CA PRO A 97 -2.09 -10.96 14.65
C PRO A 97 -3.46 -10.28 14.51
N SER A 98 -3.84 -9.50 15.53
CA SER A 98 -5.08 -8.72 15.48
C SER A 98 -5.11 -7.76 14.28
N PRO A 99 -6.30 -7.40 13.74
CA PRO A 99 -6.40 -6.41 12.66
C PRO A 99 -5.69 -5.09 13.00
N ARG A 100 -5.79 -4.62 14.25
CA ARG A 100 -5.11 -3.39 14.70
C ARG A 100 -3.59 -3.52 14.60
N SER A 101 -3.02 -4.65 15.04
CA SER A 101 -1.59 -4.92 14.95
C SER A 101 -1.11 -4.92 13.49
N LEU A 102 -1.90 -5.52 12.58
CA LEU A 102 -1.61 -5.53 11.15
C LEU A 102 -1.66 -4.13 10.53
N LEU A 103 -2.64 -3.30 10.91
CA LEU A 103 -2.73 -1.91 10.45
C LEU A 103 -1.54 -1.06 10.94
N VAL A 104 -1.11 -1.23 12.18
CA VAL A 104 0.09 -0.55 12.72
C VAL A 104 1.35 -1.01 11.99
N ALA A 105 1.50 -2.32 11.75
CA ALA A 105 2.62 -2.86 10.98
C ALA A 105 2.62 -2.32 9.53
N LEU A 106 1.44 -2.25 8.90
CA LEU A 106 1.27 -1.69 7.56
C LEU A 106 1.62 -0.20 7.52
N LEU A 107 1.24 0.58 8.55
CA LEU A 107 1.64 1.98 8.66
C LEU A 107 3.16 2.11 8.79
N GLY A 108 3.80 1.33 9.68
CA GLY A 108 5.26 1.34 9.84
C GLY A 108 5.99 0.99 8.55
N ALA A 109 5.58 -0.09 7.87
CA ALA A 109 6.15 -0.50 6.58
C ALA A 109 5.88 0.55 5.48
N GLY A 110 4.69 1.16 5.47
CA GLY A 110 4.32 2.24 4.56
C GLY A 110 5.15 3.50 4.76
N LEU A 111 5.48 3.85 6.01
CA LEU A 111 6.37 4.97 6.34
C LEU A 111 7.80 4.70 5.85
N LEU A 112 8.36 3.52 6.12
CA LEU A 112 9.68 3.13 5.60
C LEU A 112 9.72 3.17 4.07
N HIS A 113 8.66 2.67 3.42
CA HIS A 113 8.49 2.77 1.97
C HIS A 113 8.45 4.22 1.49
N GLY A 114 7.71 5.10 2.17
CA GLY A 114 7.62 6.53 1.87
C GLY A 114 8.97 7.23 2.00
N ILE A 115 9.67 7.00 3.12
CA ILE A 115 11.02 7.54 3.39
C ILE A 115 12.01 7.09 2.31
N PHE A 116 12.00 5.80 1.96
CA PHE A 116 12.87 5.28 0.90
C PHE A 116 12.58 5.94 -0.46
N ASN A 117 11.31 6.18 -0.81
CA ASN A 117 10.96 6.88 -2.04
C ASN A 117 11.35 8.37 -2.00
N LEU A 118 11.20 9.02 -0.84
CA LEU A 118 11.63 10.41 -0.66
C LEU A 118 13.14 10.53 -0.83
N TRP A 119 13.92 9.69 -0.13
CA TRP A 119 15.38 9.62 -0.27
C TRP A 119 15.80 9.39 -1.72
N ARG A 120 15.20 8.43 -2.43
CA ARG A 120 15.58 8.19 -3.83
C ARG A 120 15.23 9.40 -4.72
N SER A 121 14.15 10.11 -4.41
CA SER A 121 13.73 11.28 -5.18
C SER A 121 14.69 12.46 -4.98
N THR A 122 15.20 12.66 -3.75
CA THR A 122 16.07 13.78 -3.40
C THR A 122 17.54 13.49 -3.66
N THR A 123 17.99 12.27 -3.40
CA THR A 123 19.40 11.87 -3.54
C THR A 123 19.72 11.30 -4.91
N LEU A 124 18.89 10.39 -5.44
CA LEU A 124 19.16 9.77 -6.75
C LEU A 124 18.53 10.59 -7.89
N ASN A 125 17.44 11.31 -7.62
CA ASN A 125 16.65 12.00 -8.64
C ASN A 125 16.32 11.05 -9.82
N ASP A 126 15.73 9.91 -9.50
CA ASP A 126 15.43 8.82 -10.45
C ASP A 126 13.99 8.86 -11.00
N GLY A 127 13.22 9.89 -10.63
CA GLY A 127 11.86 10.12 -11.08
C GLY A 127 10.80 9.15 -10.53
N ALA A 128 11.14 8.23 -9.61
CA ALA A 128 10.19 7.22 -9.17
C ALA A 128 8.94 7.79 -8.49
N LEU A 129 9.10 8.81 -7.63
CA LEU A 129 8.00 9.45 -6.92
C LEU A 129 7.00 10.10 -7.88
N ARG A 130 7.49 10.74 -8.95
CA ARG A 130 6.64 11.40 -9.97
C ARG A 130 5.65 10.45 -10.63
N ARG A 131 5.96 9.15 -10.70
CA ARG A 131 5.06 8.15 -11.29
C ARG A 131 3.80 7.92 -10.46
N MET A 132 3.90 8.11 -9.14
CA MET A 132 2.81 7.88 -8.18
C MET A 132 2.10 9.17 -7.75
N LEU A 133 2.60 10.35 -8.10
CA LEU A 133 1.87 11.58 -7.85
C LEU A 133 0.62 11.69 -8.76
N PRO A 134 -0.49 12.25 -8.25
CA PRO A 134 -1.58 12.67 -9.11
C PRO A 134 -1.06 13.81 -10.00
N VAL A 135 -0.85 13.56 -11.29
CA VAL A 135 -0.37 14.60 -12.21
C VAL A 135 -1.59 15.22 -12.91
N ARG A 136 -1.72 16.54 -12.86
CA ARG A 136 -2.57 17.30 -13.79
C ARG A 136 -2.05 17.08 -15.20
N LYS A 137 -2.93 16.73 -16.14
CA LYS A 137 -2.63 16.98 -17.56
C LYS A 137 -2.53 18.50 -17.71
N GLY A 138 -1.31 19.01 -17.87
CA GLY A 138 -1.06 20.31 -18.49
C GLY A 138 -1.09 20.12 -19.99
#